data_AF-A0A368P8Y1-F1
#
_entry.id   AF-A0A368P8Y1-F1
#
_cell.length_a   1.000
_cell.length_b   1.000
_cell.length_c   1.000
_cell.angle_alpha   90.00
_cell.angle_beta   90.00
_cell.angle_gamma   90.00
#
_symmetry.space_group_name_H-M   'P 1'
#
loop_
_entity.id
_entity.type
_entity.pdbx_description
1 polymer ?
#
loop_
_entity_poly.entity_id
_entity_poly.type
_entity_poly.pdbx_seq_one_letter_code
_entity_poly.pdbx_strand_id
1 'polypeptide(L)'
;MKTYFATFLFLLISASVFAQNIPFNQNPKYTSSVNPNYNSRINPEYTSDINPRYNTEINPKYNAKINPTFNSSINPKYLSKLNPTYNSKINPKYNNNLNPLYTFTDKKYLFNEASEAIGVLIYANSDVYLYYDMNNEWIGYFIRANTNYNLFSLDSEWTNKYLCSDLQNGYNLFESNGEWTGNHVK
;
A
#
# COMPACT_ATOMS: atom_id res chain seq x y z
N MET A 1 10.90 -54.21 -36.65
CA MET A 1 11.05 -54.03 -35.18
C MET A 1 12.35 -53.27 -34.95
N LYS A 2 12.45 -52.10 -34.34
CA LYS A 2 11.52 -51.25 -33.57
C LYS A 2 11.95 -49.80 -33.81
N THR A 3 10.97 -48.93 -34.00
CA THR A 3 11.06 -47.47 -33.97
C THR A 3 11.42 -47.00 -32.56
N TYR A 4 12.35 -46.06 -32.42
CA TYR A 4 12.48 -45.26 -31.20
C TYR A 4 12.26 -43.79 -31.56
N PHE A 5 11.01 -43.40 -31.41
CA PHE A 5 10.58 -42.03 -31.17
C PHE A 5 11.05 -41.66 -29.76
N ALA A 6 11.90 -40.65 -29.62
CA ALA A 6 12.14 -39.98 -28.35
C ALA A 6 11.79 -38.51 -28.53
N THR A 7 10.52 -38.22 -28.31
CA THR A 7 9.96 -36.88 -28.18
C THR A 7 10.67 -36.14 -27.06
N PHE A 8 11.27 -35.00 -27.39
CA PHE A 8 11.80 -34.03 -26.44
C PHE A 8 10.61 -33.42 -25.68
N LEU A 9 10.33 -33.91 -24.48
CA LEU A 9 9.31 -33.34 -23.60
C LEU A 9 9.90 -32.07 -22.96
N PHE A 10 9.41 -30.91 -23.39
CA PHE A 10 9.69 -29.63 -22.76
C PHE A 10 9.26 -29.69 -21.29
N LEU A 11 10.22 -29.62 -20.38
CA LEU A 11 9.96 -29.42 -18.95
C LEU A 11 9.58 -27.94 -18.76
N LEU A 12 8.29 -27.62 -18.93
CA LEU A 12 7.71 -26.38 -18.41
C LEU A 12 7.74 -26.48 -16.89
N ILE A 13 8.81 -25.98 -16.27
CA ILE A 13 8.82 -25.67 -14.85
C ILE A 13 7.80 -24.54 -14.70
N SER A 14 6.60 -24.88 -14.22
CA SER A 14 5.63 -23.91 -13.77
C SER A 14 6.32 -23.05 -12.72
N ALA A 15 6.57 -21.79 -13.07
CA ALA A 15 6.87 -20.76 -12.09
C ALA A 15 5.67 -20.76 -11.13
N SER A 16 5.83 -21.41 -9.98
CA SER A 16 4.86 -21.34 -8.90
C SER A 16 4.97 -19.92 -8.37
N VAL A 17 4.20 -19.00 -8.96
CA VAL A 17 4.08 -17.64 -8.45
C VAL A 17 3.54 -17.79 -7.03
N PHE A 18 4.36 -17.48 -6.03
CA PHE A 18 3.92 -17.44 -4.63
C PHE A 18 2.96 -16.26 -4.47
N ALA A 19 1.71 -16.48 -4.86
CA ALA A 19 0.66 -15.49 -4.74
C ALA A 19 0.39 -15.21 -3.26
N GLN A 20 0.16 -13.95 -2.93
CA GLN A 20 -0.10 -13.55 -1.57
C GLN A 20 -1.44 -14.10 -1.07
N ASN A 21 -1.42 -14.78 0.09
CA ASN A 21 -2.62 -15.32 0.73
C ASN A 21 -3.23 -14.29 1.68
N ILE A 22 -4.42 -13.81 1.35
CA ILE A 22 -5.13 -12.78 2.11
C ILE A 22 -6.00 -13.44 3.18
N PRO A 23 -5.84 -13.07 4.47
CA PRO A 23 -6.73 -13.56 5.52
C PRO A 23 -8.19 -13.22 5.24
N PHE A 24 -9.10 -14.17 5.49
CA PHE A 24 -10.53 -14.01 5.22
C PHE A 24 -11.13 -12.75 5.86
N ASN A 25 -10.78 -12.47 7.12
CA ASN A 25 -11.26 -11.31 7.88
C ASN A 25 -10.70 -9.97 7.39
N GLN A 26 -9.64 -9.97 6.58
CA GLN A 26 -9.10 -8.78 5.92
C GLN A 26 -9.60 -8.66 4.47
N ASN A 27 -10.28 -9.67 3.93
CA ASN A 27 -10.71 -9.68 2.54
C ASN A 27 -12.11 -9.02 2.39
N PRO A 28 -12.20 -7.82 1.80
CA PRO A 28 -13.46 -7.09 1.64
C PRO A 28 -14.44 -7.79 0.69
N LYS A 29 -13.97 -8.74 -0.14
CA LYS A 29 -14.85 -9.55 -1.00
C LYS A 29 -15.77 -10.48 -0.19
N TYR A 30 -15.32 -10.90 0.99
CA TYR A 30 -16.03 -11.88 1.82
C TYR A 30 -16.44 -11.34 3.20
N THR A 31 -15.92 -10.19 3.60
CA THR A 31 -16.17 -9.59 4.92
C THR A 31 -16.75 -8.18 4.76
N SER A 32 -18.07 -8.05 4.95
CA SER A 32 -18.79 -6.78 4.76
C SER A 32 -18.36 -5.66 5.70
N SER A 33 -17.93 -5.99 6.93
CA SER A 33 -17.45 -5.01 7.90
C SER A 33 -16.15 -4.32 7.48
N VAL A 34 -15.40 -4.88 6.54
CA VAL A 34 -14.18 -4.26 6.00
C VAL A 34 -14.33 -3.78 4.56
N ASN A 35 -15.51 -3.95 3.95
CA ASN A 35 -15.80 -3.48 2.60
C ASN A 35 -16.41 -2.07 2.63
N PRO A 36 -15.78 -1.04 2.05
CA PRO A 36 -16.28 0.34 2.10
C PRO A 36 -17.60 0.56 1.33
N ASN A 37 -17.97 -0.32 0.42
CA ASN A 37 -19.26 -0.25 -0.27
C ASN A 37 -20.41 -0.75 0.62
N TYR A 38 -20.12 -1.54 1.66
CA TYR A 38 -21.13 -2.10 2.55
C TYR A 38 -21.08 -1.54 3.98
N ASN A 39 -19.95 -0.96 4.41
CA ASN A 39 -19.80 -0.36 5.73
C ASN A 39 -19.72 1.17 5.64
N SER A 40 -20.82 1.84 5.99
CA SER A 40 -20.94 3.30 5.94
C SER A 40 -19.93 4.03 6.83
N ARG A 41 -19.46 3.41 7.93
CA ARG A 41 -18.49 4.00 8.86
C ARG A 41 -17.08 4.12 8.29
N ILE A 42 -16.77 3.37 7.23
CA ILE A 42 -15.47 3.44 6.53
C ILE A 42 -15.60 4.01 5.12
N ASN A 43 -16.83 4.27 4.64
CA ASN A 43 -17.06 4.88 3.33
C ASN A 43 -16.74 6.38 3.40
N PRO A 44 -15.78 6.87 2.61
CA PRO A 44 -15.37 8.26 2.70
C PRO A 44 -16.37 9.24 2.08
N GLU A 45 -17.32 8.81 1.27
CA GLU A 45 -18.39 9.67 0.77
C GLU A 45 -19.42 9.99 1.87
N TYR A 46 -19.69 9.02 2.75
CA TYR A 46 -20.72 9.15 3.79
C TYR A 46 -20.17 9.56 5.16
N THR A 47 -18.87 9.36 5.41
CA THR A 47 -18.24 9.69 6.70
C THR A 47 -17.50 11.03 6.60
N SER A 48 -18.11 12.09 7.14
CA SER A 48 -17.59 13.46 7.09
C SER A 48 -16.19 13.61 7.67
N ASP A 49 -15.90 12.90 8.75
CA ASP A 49 -14.62 13.03 9.47
C ASP A 49 -13.43 12.56 8.63
N ILE A 50 -13.67 11.66 7.67
CA ILE A 50 -12.63 11.07 6.81
C ILE A 50 -12.71 11.51 5.35
N ASN A 51 -13.69 12.35 4.94
CA ASN A 51 -13.82 12.83 3.56
C ASN A 51 -12.84 14.00 3.27
N PRO A 52 -11.70 13.78 2.58
CA PRO A 52 -10.65 14.78 2.45
C PRO A 52 -10.97 15.89 1.44
N ARG A 53 -12.01 15.72 0.62
CA ARG A 53 -12.47 16.78 -0.29
C ARG A 53 -12.91 18.04 0.48
N TYR A 54 -13.45 17.86 1.68
CA TYR A 54 -13.99 18.94 2.51
C TYR A 54 -13.19 19.16 3.80
N ASN A 55 -12.51 18.14 4.32
CA ASN A 55 -11.67 18.27 5.51
C ASN A 55 -10.26 18.75 5.16
N THR A 56 -10.00 20.03 5.38
CA THR A 56 -8.71 20.68 5.06
C THR A 56 -7.55 20.21 5.92
N GLU A 57 -7.80 19.73 7.15
CA GLU A 57 -6.75 19.26 8.05
C GLU A 57 -6.08 17.98 7.54
N ILE A 58 -6.82 17.15 6.80
CA ILE A 58 -6.35 15.87 6.26
C ILE A 58 -6.01 15.95 4.77
N ASN A 59 -6.28 17.06 4.08
CA ASN A 59 -5.99 17.20 2.65
C ASN A 59 -4.64 17.90 2.40
N PRO A 60 -3.65 17.23 1.76
CA PRO A 60 -2.32 17.80 1.51
C PRO A 60 -2.29 18.93 0.48
N LYS A 61 -3.35 19.15 -0.29
CA LYS A 61 -3.48 20.35 -1.13
C LYS A 61 -3.66 21.61 -0.29
N TYR A 62 -4.32 21.51 0.87
CA TYR A 62 -4.68 22.67 1.70
C TYR A 62 -3.85 22.77 2.98
N ASN A 63 -3.33 21.66 3.51
CA ASN A 63 -2.52 21.65 4.73
C ASN A 63 -1.02 21.48 4.44
N ALA A 64 -0.28 22.59 4.56
CA ALA A 64 1.17 22.62 4.34
C ALA A 64 1.96 21.69 5.28
N LYS A 65 1.45 21.39 6.49
CA LYS A 65 2.12 20.46 7.42
C LYS A 65 2.14 19.02 6.91
N ILE A 66 1.21 18.64 6.04
CA ILE A 66 1.15 17.30 5.46
C ILE A 66 1.48 17.25 3.96
N ASN A 67 1.74 18.41 3.33
CA ASN A 67 2.23 18.48 1.96
C ASN A 67 3.74 18.21 1.91
N PRO A 68 4.21 17.14 1.26
CA PRO A 68 5.63 16.82 1.29
C PRO A 68 6.49 17.74 0.41
N THR A 69 5.91 18.44 -0.56
CA THR A 69 6.63 19.44 -1.35
C THR A 69 6.96 20.68 -0.53
N PHE A 70 6.08 21.07 0.40
CA PHE A 70 6.25 22.26 1.24
C PHE A 70 6.83 21.97 2.63
N ASN A 71 6.59 20.78 3.18
CA ASN A 71 7.12 20.37 4.47
C ASN A 71 8.32 19.42 4.30
N SER A 72 9.52 19.98 4.43
CA SER A 72 10.78 19.23 4.39
C SER A 72 10.90 18.19 5.51
N SER A 73 10.15 18.31 6.60
CA SER A 73 10.16 17.35 7.71
C SER A 73 9.54 15.99 7.37
N ILE A 74 8.83 15.91 6.23
CA ILE A 74 8.20 14.67 5.73
C ILE A 74 8.61 14.35 4.29
N ASN A 75 9.53 15.10 3.69
CA ASN A 75 10.02 14.85 2.33
C ASN A 75 11.23 13.88 2.35
N PRO A 76 11.14 12.65 1.82
CA PRO A 76 12.19 11.63 1.87
C PRO A 76 13.46 11.97 1.09
N LYS A 77 13.43 12.94 0.17
CA LYS A 77 14.65 13.39 -0.52
C LYS A 77 15.65 14.06 0.42
N TYR A 78 15.15 14.69 1.49
CA TYR A 78 15.98 15.44 2.43
C TYR A 78 16.21 14.70 3.75
N LEU A 79 15.41 13.67 4.05
CA LEU A 79 15.46 12.92 5.30
C LEU A 79 15.78 11.45 5.07
N SER A 80 17.06 11.10 5.18
CA SER A 80 17.54 9.72 5.03
C SER A 80 16.80 8.72 5.92
N LYS A 81 16.42 9.10 7.15
CA LYS A 81 15.68 8.23 8.07
C LYS A 81 14.34 7.72 7.50
N LEU A 82 13.69 8.51 6.65
CA LEU A 82 12.41 8.19 6.02
C LEU A 82 12.57 7.49 4.67
N ASN A 83 13.75 7.58 4.06
CA ASN A 83 14.02 7.09 2.72
C ASN A 83 14.51 5.63 2.77
N PRO A 84 13.74 4.65 2.28
CA PRO A 84 14.16 3.25 2.35
C PRO A 84 15.39 2.92 1.52
N THR A 85 15.71 3.72 0.49
CA THR A 85 16.93 3.55 -0.29
C THR A 85 18.18 3.92 0.53
N TYR A 86 18.08 4.92 1.40
CA TYR A 86 19.23 5.42 2.19
C TYR A 86 19.28 4.87 3.63
N ASN A 87 18.17 4.35 4.16
CA ASN A 87 18.12 3.77 5.50
C ASN A 87 18.05 2.24 5.45
N SER A 88 19.18 1.59 5.71
CA SER A 88 19.32 0.12 5.66
C SER A 88 18.37 -0.63 6.60
N LYS A 89 17.91 -0.03 7.70
CA LYS A 89 16.97 -0.68 8.64
C LYS A 89 15.60 -0.92 8.03
N ILE A 90 15.17 -0.02 7.15
CA ILE A 90 13.88 -0.07 6.45
C ILE A 90 14.01 -0.43 4.97
N ASN A 91 15.23 -0.75 4.51
CA ASN A 91 15.47 -1.17 3.14
C ASN A 91 15.18 -2.67 2.99
N PRO A 92 14.25 -3.08 2.11
CA PRO A 92 13.89 -4.49 1.99
C PRO A 92 14.95 -5.37 1.33
N LYS A 93 15.97 -4.78 0.68
CA LYS A 93 17.13 -5.54 0.14
C LYS A 93 18.11 -5.96 1.24
N TYR A 94 18.13 -5.26 2.37
CA TYR A 94 19.04 -5.51 3.49
C TYR A 94 18.33 -6.09 4.72
N ASN A 95 16.99 -6.09 4.73
CA ASN A 95 16.19 -6.60 5.84
C ASN A 95 15.08 -7.54 5.32
N ASN A 96 15.34 -8.86 5.39
CA ASN A 96 14.41 -9.88 4.91
C ASN A 96 13.06 -9.90 5.64
N ASN A 97 12.98 -9.35 6.87
CA ASN A 97 11.71 -9.24 7.61
C ASN A 97 10.75 -8.24 6.96
N LEU A 98 11.22 -7.44 6.00
CA LEU A 98 10.41 -6.50 5.23
C LEU A 98 9.95 -7.09 3.89
N ASN A 99 10.35 -8.32 3.56
CA ASN A 99 9.87 -9.01 2.38
C ASN A 99 8.45 -9.56 2.63
N PRO A 100 7.46 -9.25 1.76
CA PRO A 100 6.09 -9.73 1.89
C PRO A 100 5.92 -11.26 2.02
N LEU A 101 6.86 -12.07 1.53
CA LEU A 101 6.78 -13.53 1.60
C LEU A 101 7.29 -14.12 2.91
N TYR A 102 8.12 -13.39 3.64
CA TYR A 102 8.83 -13.88 4.83
C TYR A 102 8.55 -13.04 6.08
N THR A 103 7.80 -11.95 5.94
CA THR A 103 7.51 -11.06 7.07
C THR A 103 6.57 -11.72 8.08
N PHE A 104 6.88 -11.53 9.36
CA PHE A 104 6.00 -11.82 10.49
C PHE A 104 5.37 -10.54 11.07
N THR A 105 5.61 -9.39 10.45
CA THR A 105 5.06 -8.09 10.86
C THR A 105 3.65 -7.91 10.30
N ASP A 106 2.91 -6.94 10.85
CA ASP A 106 1.59 -6.58 10.36
C ASP A 106 1.65 -6.16 8.89
N LYS A 107 1.07 -7.01 8.05
CA LYS A 107 0.81 -6.74 6.64
C LYS A 107 -0.59 -6.18 6.47
N LYS A 108 -0.72 -5.24 5.54
CA LYS A 108 -2.01 -4.80 5.01
C LYS A 108 -2.06 -5.01 3.51
N TYR A 109 -3.26 -5.13 2.98
CA TYR A 109 -3.52 -5.33 1.57
C TYR A 109 -4.27 -4.13 1.00
N LEU A 110 -3.83 -3.66 -0.17
CA LEU A 110 -4.52 -2.64 -0.94
C LEU A 110 -5.49 -3.32 -1.89
N PHE A 111 -6.76 -2.94 -1.83
CA PHE A 111 -7.84 -3.44 -2.66
C PHE A 111 -8.37 -2.34 -3.57
N ASN A 112 -8.83 -2.72 -4.76
CA ASN A 112 -9.60 -1.86 -5.64
C ASN A 112 -11.10 -1.87 -5.28
N GLU A 113 -11.90 -1.09 -6.01
CA GLU A 113 -13.35 -0.99 -5.81
C GLU A 113 -14.07 -2.34 -6.01
N ALA A 114 -13.54 -3.20 -6.88
CA ALA A 114 -14.03 -4.56 -7.10
C ALA A 114 -13.62 -5.56 -5.99
N SER A 115 -12.99 -5.07 -4.91
CA SER A 115 -12.47 -5.89 -3.80
C SER A 115 -11.39 -6.89 -4.22
N GLU A 116 -10.67 -6.59 -5.31
CA GLU A 116 -9.51 -7.35 -5.76
C GLU A 116 -8.25 -6.75 -5.14
N ALA A 117 -7.36 -7.60 -4.64
CA ALA A 117 -6.09 -7.12 -4.10
C ALA A 117 -5.14 -6.72 -5.24
N ILE A 118 -4.58 -5.52 -5.10
CA ILE A 118 -3.71 -4.89 -6.09
C ILE A 118 -2.36 -4.48 -5.51
N GLY A 119 -2.15 -4.69 -4.20
CA GLY A 119 -0.84 -4.50 -3.60
C GLY A 119 -0.80 -4.81 -2.12
N VAL A 120 0.40 -4.65 -1.57
CA VAL A 120 0.73 -5.07 -0.21
C VAL A 120 1.51 -3.97 0.48
N LEU A 121 1.10 -3.62 1.69
CA LEU A 121 1.79 -2.68 2.56
C LEU A 121 2.47 -3.44 3.70
N ILE A 122 3.78 -3.26 3.82
CA ILE A 122 4.59 -3.84 4.90
C ILE A 122 4.99 -2.75 5.87
N TYR A 123 4.65 -2.93 7.14
CA TYR A 123 5.08 -2.02 8.19
C TYR A 123 6.60 -2.06 8.36
N ALA A 124 7.29 -0.97 8.06
CA ALA A 124 8.74 -0.87 8.26
C ALA A 124 9.08 -0.19 9.59
N ASN A 125 8.37 0.88 9.94
CA ASN A 125 8.41 1.56 11.23
C ASN A 125 7.19 2.49 11.40
N SER A 126 7.18 3.29 12.47
CA SER A 126 6.07 4.20 12.80
C SER A 126 5.73 5.23 11.71
N ASP A 127 6.70 5.52 10.84
CA ASP A 127 6.60 6.58 9.84
C ASP A 127 6.53 6.02 8.42
N VAL A 128 6.83 4.73 8.20
CA VAL A 128 7.02 4.17 6.86
C VAL A 128 6.31 2.82 6.71
N TYR A 129 5.45 2.75 5.69
CA TYR A 129 5.06 1.49 5.06
C TYR A 129 5.79 1.32 3.73
N LEU A 130 6.33 0.15 3.47
CA LEU A 130 6.79 -0.21 2.12
C LEU A 130 5.60 -0.68 1.29
N TYR A 131 5.56 -0.32 0.02
CA TYR A 131 4.48 -0.65 -0.89
C TYR A 131 4.98 -1.58 -1.99
N TYR A 132 4.33 -2.74 -2.09
CA TYR A 132 4.61 -3.76 -3.07
C TYR A 132 3.40 -4.00 -3.97
N ASP A 133 3.65 -4.45 -5.19
CA ASP A 133 2.61 -5.03 -6.02
C ASP A 133 2.23 -6.46 -5.56
N MET A 134 1.32 -7.11 -6.27
CA MET A 134 0.90 -8.48 -5.96
C MET A 134 1.93 -9.55 -6.34
N ASN A 135 2.97 -9.20 -7.11
CA ASN A 135 4.11 -10.06 -7.44
C ASN A 135 5.25 -9.93 -6.42
N ASN A 136 5.06 -9.12 -5.37
CA ASN A 136 6.06 -8.80 -4.35
C ASN A 136 7.22 -7.94 -4.86
N GLU A 137 7.03 -7.20 -5.94
CA GLU A 137 7.95 -6.17 -6.39
C GLU A 137 7.77 -4.92 -5.55
N TRP A 138 8.87 -4.39 -4.99
CA TRP A 138 8.85 -3.14 -4.24
C TRP A 138 8.68 -1.98 -5.22
N ILE A 139 7.55 -1.28 -5.17
CA ILE A 139 7.16 -0.26 -6.16
C ILE A 139 7.02 1.15 -5.57
N GLY A 140 7.10 1.29 -4.25
CA GLY A 140 7.01 2.59 -3.59
C GLY A 140 7.00 2.47 -2.09
N TYR A 141 6.65 3.55 -1.41
CA TYR A 141 6.52 3.57 0.04
C TYR A 141 5.64 4.73 0.48
N PHE A 142 4.98 4.55 1.61
CA PHE A 142 4.13 5.55 2.24
C PHE A 142 4.85 6.17 3.43
N ILE A 143 4.85 7.49 3.52
CA ILE A 143 5.42 8.24 4.65
C ILE A 143 4.32 8.91 5.45
N ARG A 144 4.37 8.72 6.76
CA ARG A 144 3.44 9.32 7.70
C ARG A 144 3.55 10.84 7.67
N ALA A 145 2.40 11.49 7.51
CA ALA A 145 2.20 12.91 7.62
C ALA A 145 1.02 13.14 8.58
N ASN A 146 1.35 13.29 9.87
CA ASN A 146 0.38 13.38 10.96
C ASN A 146 -0.49 12.10 11.09
N THR A 147 -1.79 12.19 10.78
CA THR A 147 -2.75 11.07 10.81
C THR A 147 -2.82 10.32 9.48
N ASN A 148 -2.18 10.84 8.44
CA ASN A 148 -2.23 10.33 7.07
C ASN A 148 -0.90 9.78 6.63
N TYR A 149 -0.86 9.17 5.45
CA TYR A 149 0.39 8.78 4.80
C TYR A 149 0.44 9.23 3.35
N ASN A 150 1.50 9.91 2.94
CA ASN A 150 1.73 10.28 1.54
C ASN A 150 2.43 9.14 0.79
N LEU A 151 1.98 8.84 -0.42
CA LEU A 151 2.60 7.84 -1.29
C LEU A 151 3.76 8.43 -2.09
N PHE A 152 4.92 7.78 -2.04
CA PHE A 152 6.10 8.11 -2.82
C PHE A 152 6.48 6.96 -3.75
N SER A 153 7.02 7.33 -4.92
CA SER A 153 7.73 6.40 -5.79
C SER A 153 9.08 6.01 -5.18
N LEU A 154 9.75 5.01 -5.76
CA LEU A 154 11.11 4.62 -5.38
C LEU A 154 12.13 5.77 -5.53
N ASP A 155 11.89 6.67 -6.49
CA ASP A 155 12.70 7.88 -6.71
C ASP A 155 12.41 9.01 -5.72
N SER A 156 11.57 8.73 -4.71
CA SER A 156 11.23 9.69 -3.66
C SER A 156 10.41 10.89 -4.19
N GLU A 157 9.68 10.68 -5.29
CA GLU A 157 8.70 11.65 -5.79
C GLU A 157 7.33 11.38 -5.18
N TRP A 158 6.68 12.43 -4.68
CA TRP A 158 5.30 12.31 -4.20
C TRP A 158 4.37 12.03 -5.37
N THR A 159 3.56 10.98 -5.27
CA THR A 159 2.70 10.55 -6.39
C THR A 159 1.37 11.31 -6.45
N ASN A 160 1.23 12.40 -5.70
CA ASN A 160 -0.02 13.12 -5.46
C ASN A 160 -1.12 12.24 -4.85
N LYS A 161 -0.77 11.14 -4.17
CA LYS A 161 -1.72 10.27 -3.47
C LYS A 161 -1.40 10.17 -1.99
N TYR A 162 -2.43 9.91 -1.20
CA TYR A 162 -2.29 9.75 0.24
C TYR A 162 -3.38 8.87 0.84
N LEU A 163 -3.03 8.18 1.92
CA LEU A 163 -3.92 7.39 2.74
C LEU A 163 -4.49 8.26 3.87
N CYS A 164 -5.80 8.16 4.07
CA CYS A 164 -6.47 8.64 5.28
C CYS A 164 -7.03 7.45 6.06
N SER A 165 -6.96 7.51 7.39
CA SER A 165 -7.57 6.50 8.25
C SER A 165 -9.06 6.36 7.94
N ASP A 166 -9.55 5.13 7.91
CA ASP A 166 -10.98 4.84 7.78
C ASP A 166 -11.68 4.65 9.13
N LEU A 167 -10.98 4.96 10.24
CA LEU A 167 -11.42 4.78 11.62
C LEU A 167 -11.57 3.33 12.10
N GLN A 168 -11.28 2.34 11.25
CA GLN A 168 -11.40 0.90 11.55
C GLN A 168 -10.16 0.14 11.09
N ASN A 169 -9.01 0.54 11.62
CA ASN A 169 -7.70 -0.07 11.41
C ASN A 169 -7.32 -0.24 9.92
N GLY A 170 -7.91 0.55 9.03
CA GLY A 170 -7.56 0.57 7.62
C GLY A 170 -7.40 2.00 7.12
N TYR A 171 -7.29 2.13 5.81
CA TYR A 171 -7.14 3.41 5.17
C TYR A 171 -7.90 3.47 3.85
N ASN A 172 -8.37 4.64 3.47
CA ASN A 172 -8.85 4.94 2.12
C ASN A 172 -7.77 5.72 1.37
N LEU A 173 -7.55 5.40 0.09
CA LEU A 173 -6.58 6.07 -0.76
C LEU A 173 -7.25 7.20 -1.54
N PHE A 174 -6.64 8.39 -1.50
CA PHE A 174 -7.15 9.58 -2.16
C PHE A 174 -6.10 10.17 -3.10
N GLU A 175 -6.60 10.79 -4.17
CA GLU A 175 -5.85 11.76 -4.94
C GLU A 175 -5.68 13.06 -4.14
N SER A 176 -4.64 13.84 -4.45
CA SER A 176 -4.31 15.11 -3.79
C SER A 176 -5.45 16.14 -3.79
N ASN A 177 -6.42 16.02 -4.71
CA ASN A 177 -7.62 16.87 -4.75
C ASN A 177 -8.70 16.45 -3.72
N GLY A 178 -8.52 15.32 -3.02
CA GLY A 178 -9.44 14.76 -2.05
C GLY A 178 -10.46 13.77 -2.63
N GLU A 179 -10.34 13.40 -3.90
CA GLU A 179 -11.19 12.37 -4.51
C GLU A 179 -10.71 10.97 -4.10
N TRP A 180 -11.66 10.14 -3.65
CA TRP A 180 -11.37 8.75 -3.32
C TRP A 180 -11.05 7.99 -4.60
N THR A 181 -9.98 7.19 -4.60
CA THR A 181 -9.59 6.44 -5.81
C THR A 181 -10.38 5.14 -5.99
N GLY A 182 -11.37 4.87 -5.12
CA GLY A 182 -12.00 3.54 -4.98
C GLY A 182 -11.11 2.51 -4.27
N ASN A 183 -9.85 2.85 -3.97
CA ASN A 183 -8.91 1.92 -3.34
C ASN A 183 -8.89 2.09 -1.82
N HIS A 184 -8.71 0.98 -1.13
CA HIS A 184 -8.71 0.94 0.33
C HIS A 184 -7.76 -0.13 0.84
N VAL A 185 -7.23 0.07 2.05
CA VAL A 185 -6.23 -0.76 2.70
C VAL A 185 -6.83 -1.43 3.92
N LYS A 186 -6.68 -2.76 4.03
CA LYS A 186 -7.09 -3.54 5.21
C LYS A 186 -5.95 -4.39 5.74
#